data_AF-A0A7C5X5Y3-F1
#
_entry.id   AF-A0A7C5X5Y3-F1
#
_cell.length_a   1.000
_cell.length_b   1.000
_cell.length_c   1.000
_cell.angle_alpha   90.00
_cell.angle_beta   90.00
_cell.angle_gamma   90.00
#
_symmetry.space_group_name_H-M   'P 1'
#
loop_
_entity.id
_entity.type
_entity.pdbx_description
1 polymer ?
#
loop_
_entity_poly.entity_id
_entity_poly.type
_entity_poly.pdbx_seq_one_letter_code
_entity_poly.pdbx_strand_id
1 'polypeptide(L)'
;MRKVVWFLAVLVVVGLLGWAQAGTPLVLDKPSSLADISLKVFGDSAYAPAIMRATNGRALVDPTFTRISVLDEVLPAGSKLWIPELTWAKAFLAVWDPARVEDLFGGGKLVVGSWWTAGGEAEGLEALFALYRESFPDVVIVNATVAGGAGFVFKAVLKPRLIAGDPPDTFQLHAGLEVEGYSPEVYLRPLDDLYAIFGWDKVFPPDLLDLMRYEGHYWGVPVNIHRSNVLWYNKEIFA
;
A
#
# COMPACT_ATOMS: atom_id res chain seq x y z
N MET A 1 14.82 34.57 9.62
CA MET A 1 14.85 33.29 10.37
C MET A 1 14.20 32.22 9.49
N ARG A 2 14.98 31.27 8.94
CA ARG A 2 14.40 30.13 8.22
C ARG A 2 13.65 29.26 9.24
N LYS A 3 12.32 29.20 9.14
CA LYS A 3 11.51 28.25 9.92
C LYS A 3 11.89 26.86 9.44
N VAL A 4 12.53 26.05 10.27
CA VAL A 4 12.70 24.62 9.98
C VAL A 4 11.33 23.99 10.19
N VAL A 5 10.65 23.74 9.08
CA VAL A 5 9.33 23.11 9.04
C VAL A 5 9.54 21.75 8.39
N TRP A 6 9.20 20.69 9.12
CA TRP A 6 9.14 19.35 8.59
C TRP A 6 7.71 19.12 8.11
N PHE A 7 7.57 18.69 6.87
CA PHE A 7 6.30 18.42 6.22
C PHE A 7 6.18 16.93 5.99
N LEU A 8 4.99 16.37 6.06
CA LEU A 8 4.79 14.94 5.89
C LEU A 8 4.07 14.65 4.58
N ALA A 9 4.61 13.77 3.75
CA ALA A 9 3.97 13.37 2.50
C ALA A 9 3.69 11.86 2.46
N VAL A 10 2.51 11.47 1.96
CA VAL A 10 2.05 10.07 1.80
C VAL A 10 1.35 9.94 0.44
N LEU A 11 1.93 9.18 -0.53
CA LEU A 11 1.27 8.31 -1.54
C LEU A 11 2.22 7.88 -2.68
N VAL A 12 2.38 6.57 -2.95
CA VAL A 12 2.70 6.03 -4.30
C VAL A 12 2.17 4.61 -4.46
N VAL A 13 1.12 4.45 -5.26
CA VAL A 13 0.59 3.14 -5.69
C VAL A 13 1.48 2.53 -6.78
N VAL A 14 2.14 1.40 -6.50
CA VAL A 14 2.87 0.61 -7.51
C VAL A 14 2.15 -0.72 -7.72
N GLY A 15 1.20 -0.74 -8.66
CA GLY A 15 0.62 -1.99 -9.16
C GLY A 15 1.47 -2.57 -10.28
N LEU A 16 2.41 -3.46 -9.97
CA LEU A 16 3.13 -4.24 -10.98
C LEU A 16 2.57 -5.67 -10.99
N LEU A 17 1.51 -5.86 -11.78
CA LEU A 17 1.18 -7.03 -12.61
C LEU A 17 -0.30 -6.90 -12.99
N GLY A 18 -0.56 -6.72 -14.29
CA GLY A 18 -1.92 -6.72 -14.83
C GLY A 18 -2.66 -7.99 -14.41
N TRP A 19 -3.91 -7.83 -13.97
CA TRP A 19 -4.72 -8.93 -13.47
C TRP A 19 -4.97 -9.92 -14.62
N ALA A 20 -5.11 -11.21 -14.31
CA ALA A 20 -5.30 -12.27 -15.32
C ALA A 20 -6.54 -12.00 -16.19
N GLN A 21 -6.35 -11.35 -17.34
CA GLN A 21 -7.43 -10.94 -18.24
C GLN A 21 -8.03 -12.15 -18.99
N ALA A 22 -7.24 -13.23 -19.14
CA ALA A 22 -7.67 -14.51 -19.69
C ALA A 22 -7.82 -15.55 -18.56
N GLY A 23 -9.00 -16.17 -18.49
CA GLY A 23 -9.37 -17.17 -17.50
C GLY A 23 -10.83 -17.58 -17.65
N THR A 24 -11.27 -18.54 -16.85
CA THR A 24 -12.65 -19.05 -16.87
C THR A 24 -13.28 -19.03 -15.47
N PRO A 25 -14.58 -18.69 -15.35
CA PRO A 25 -15.26 -18.75 -14.08
C PRO A 25 -15.53 -20.20 -13.66
N LEU A 26 -15.32 -20.50 -12.39
CA LEU A 26 -15.64 -21.79 -11.77
C LEU A 26 -16.52 -21.55 -10.55
N VAL A 27 -17.66 -22.25 -10.46
CA VAL A 27 -18.50 -22.26 -9.25
C VAL A 27 -18.27 -23.59 -8.52
N LEU A 28 -17.97 -23.52 -7.23
CA LEU A 28 -17.73 -24.72 -6.42
C LEU A 28 -19.03 -25.49 -6.19
N ASP A 29 -19.01 -26.79 -6.48
CA ASP A 29 -20.10 -27.74 -6.22
C ASP A 29 -20.13 -28.21 -4.76
N LYS A 30 -18.97 -28.21 -4.10
CA LYS A 30 -18.78 -28.63 -2.71
C LYS A 30 -17.71 -27.78 -2.02
N PRO A 31 -17.68 -27.75 -0.68
CA PRO A 31 -16.58 -27.09 0.04
C PRO A 31 -15.23 -27.67 -0.38
N SER A 32 -14.30 -26.82 -0.81
CA SER A 32 -13.01 -27.23 -1.40
C SER A 32 -11.89 -26.25 -1.02
N SER A 33 -10.68 -26.76 -0.78
CA SER A 33 -9.50 -25.91 -0.58
C SER A 33 -8.92 -25.43 -1.92
N LEU A 34 -8.20 -24.30 -1.91
CA LEU A 34 -7.49 -23.84 -3.11
C LEU A 34 -6.43 -24.83 -3.59
N ALA A 35 -5.79 -25.58 -2.68
CA ALA A 35 -4.83 -26.62 -3.03
C ALA A 35 -5.50 -27.76 -3.83
N ASP A 36 -6.69 -28.20 -3.41
CA ASP A 36 -7.45 -29.25 -4.12
C ASP A 36 -7.94 -28.77 -5.49
N ILE A 37 -8.40 -27.52 -5.56
CA ILE A 37 -8.84 -26.89 -6.81
C ILE A 37 -7.66 -26.77 -7.77
N SER A 38 -6.52 -26.29 -7.27
CA SER A 38 -5.27 -26.16 -8.02
C SER A 38 -4.79 -27.50 -8.56
N LEU A 39 -4.80 -28.53 -7.71
CA LEU A 39 -4.44 -29.89 -8.13
C LEU A 39 -5.37 -30.42 -9.22
N LYS A 40 -6.68 -30.17 -9.11
CA LYS A 40 -7.67 -30.59 -10.10
C LYS A 40 -7.53 -29.86 -11.44
N VAL A 41 -7.25 -28.56 -11.42
CA VAL A 41 -7.22 -27.70 -12.61
C VAL A 41 -5.86 -27.76 -13.30
N PHE A 42 -4.79 -27.63 -12.54
CA PHE A 42 -3.42 -27.47 -13.06
C PHE A 42 -2.57 -28.74 -12.90
N GLY A 43 -3.05 -29.76 -12.20
CA GLY A 43 -2.29 -30.97 -11.90
C GLY A 43 -1.25 -30.80 -10.80
N ASP A 44 -1.23 -29.63 -10.14
CA ASP A 44 -0.26 -29.26 -9.12
C ASP A 44 -0.90 -28.32 -8.10
N SER A 45 -0.80 -28.62 -6.81
CA SER A 45 -1.36 -27.80 -5.73
C SER A 45 -0.60 -26.48 -5.52
N ALA A 46 0.63 -26.36 -6.04
CA ALA A 46 1.46 -25.17 -5.92
C ALA A 46 0.89 -23.94 -6.64
N TYR A 47 -0.14 -24.10 -7.48
CA TYR A 47 -0.81 -23.00 -8.19
C TYR A 47 -1.98 -22.38 -7.42
N ALA A 48 -2.26 -22.82 -6.19
CA ALA A 48 -3.24 -22.20 -5.31
C ALA A 48 -3.05 -20.66 -5.16
N PRO A 49 -1.83 -20.12 -5.02
CA PRO A 49 -1.60 -18.67 -4.95
C PRO A 49 -2.02 -17.94 -6.23
N ALA A 50 -1.78 -18.54 -7.40
CA ALA A 50 -2.19 -17.96 -8.68
C ALA A 50 -3.73 -17.86 -8.79
N ILE A 51 -4.45 -18.88 -8.32
CA ILE A 51 -5.92 -18.88 -8.28
C ILE A 51 -6.43 -17.80 -7.33
N MET A 52 -5.83 -17.67 -6.14
CA MET A 52 -6.19 -16.63 -5.16
C MET A 52 -5.99 -15.24 -5.76
N ARG A 53 -4.81 -14.95 -6.32
CA ARG A 53 -4.49 -13.67 -6.96
C ARG A 53 -5.46 -13.31 -8.08
N ALA A 54 -5.76 -14.27 -8.94
CA ALA A 54 -6.60 -14.08 -10.11
C ALA A 54 -8.06 -13.87 -9.72
N THR A 55 -8.56 -14.66 -8.76
CA THR A 55 -9.93 -14.54 -8.24
C THR A 55 -10.13 -13.21 -7.53
N ASN A 56 -9.23 -12.84 -6.63
CA ASN A 56 -9.32 -11.56 -5.93
C ASN A 56 -9.20 -10.36 -6.87
N GLY A 57 -8.31 -10.44 -7.88
CA GLY A 57 -8.24 -9.41 -8.92
C GLY A 57 -9.53 -9.30 -9.74
N ARG A 58 -10.21 -10.42 -10.01
CA ARG A 58 -11.50 -10.40 -10.72
C ARG A 58 -12.62 -9.82 -9.86
N ALA A 59 -12.62 -10.09 -8.56
CA ALA A 59 -13.59 -9.57 -7.59
C ALA A 59 -13.56 -8.04 -7.45
N LEU A 60 -12.49 -7.37 -7.92
CA LEU A 60 -12.43 -5.90 -8.00
C LEU A 60 -13.31 -5.31 -9.11
N VAL A 61 -13.52 -6.05 -10.21
CA VAL A 61 -14.31 -5.59 -11.37
C VAL A 61 -15.71 -6.20 -11.37
N ASP A 62 -15.82 -7.42 -10.87
CA ASP A 62 -17.08 -8.17 -10.80
C ASP A 62 -17.25 -8.70 -9.36
N PRO A 63 -18.03 -8.00 -8.51
CA PRO A 63 -18.24 -8.38 -7.11
C PRO A 63 -18.95 -9.73 -6.93
N THR A 64 -19.44 -10.37 -7.99
CA THR A 64 -20.02 -11.72 -7.90
C THR A 64 -18.98 -12.81 -7.66
N PHE A 65 -17.70 -12.51 -7.84
CA PHE A 65 -16.60 -13.40 -7.53
C PHE A 65 -16.24 -13.35 -6.04
N THR A 66 -15.90 -14.51 -5.49
CA THR A 66 -15.55 -14.66 -4.07
C THR A 66 -14.26 -13.91 -3.74
N ARG A 67 -14.25 -13.13 -2.65
CA ARG A 67 -13.00 -12.63 -2.06
C ARG A 67 -12.43 -13.66 -1.11
N ILE A 68 -11.20 -14.07 -1.37
CA ILE A 68 -10.48 -15.08 -0.61
C ILE A 68 -9.51 -14.38 0.32
N SER A 69 -9.58 -14.70 1.62
CA SER A 69 -8.81 -14.00 2.64
C SER A 69 -7.58 -14.77 3.11
N VAL A 70 -7.60 -16.10 2.98
CA VAL A 70 -6.53 -16.98 3.44
C VAL A 70 -6.28 -18.06 2.37
N LEU A 71 -5.00 -18.35 2.09
CA LEU A 71 -4.61 -19.30 1.05
C LEU A 71 -5.08 -20.75 1.36
N ASP A 72 -5.04 -21.11 2.64
CA ASP A 72 -5.43 -22.44 3.15
C ASP A 72 -6.93 -22.54 3.53
N GLU A 73 -7.74 -21.54 3.19
CA GLU A 73 -9.17 -21.53 3.48
C GLU A 73 -9.91 -22.63 2.71
N VAL A 74 -10.87 -23.28 3.36
CA VAL A 74 -11.85 -24.15 2.70
C VAL A 74 -13.02 -23.29 2.27
N LEU A 75 -13.13 -23.05 0.96
CA LEU A 75 -14.16 -22.20 0.38
C LEU A 75 -15.48 -22.96 0.33
N PRO A 76 -16.62 -22.34 0.69
CA PRO A 76 -17.93 -23.00 0.69
C PRO A 76 -18.42 -23.32 -0.72
N ALA A 77 -19.33 -24.28 -0.82
CA ALA A 77 -20.07 -24.54 -2.06
C ALA A 77 -20.80 -23.26 -2.53
N GLY A 78 -20.83 -23.03 -3.84
CA GLY A 78 -21.36 -21.81 -4.44
C GLY A 78 -20.34 -20.67 -4.59
N SER A 79 -19.13 -20.78 -4.04
CA SER A 79 -18.08 -19.79 -4.26
C SER A 79 -17.72 -19.71 -5.74
N LYS A 80 -17.65 -18.48 -6.27
CA LYS A 80 -17.36 -18.21 -7.69
C LYS A 80 -15.91 -17.73 -7.83
N LEU A 81 -15.08 -18.54 -8.48
CA LEU A 81 -13.65 -18.34 -8.64
C LEU A 81 -13.30 -17.97 -10.07
N TRP A 82 -12.21 -17.23 -10.24
CA TRP A 82 -11.62 -16.96 -11.55
C TRP A 82 -10.38 -17.83 -11.72
N ILE A 83 -10.48 -18.83 -12.59
CA ILE A 83 -9.39 -19.75 -12.89
C ILE A 83 -8.55 -19.15 -14.01
N PRO A 84 -7.30 -18.71 -13.74
CA PRO A 84 -6.46 -18.10 -14.77
C PRO A 84 -5.99 -19.15 -15.78
N GLU A 85 -5.61 -18.70 -16.98
CA GLU A 85 -4.88 -19.54 -17.94
C GLU A 85 -3.55 -20.03 -17.34
N LEU A 86 -3.15 -21.26 -17.67
CA LEU A 86 -1.94 -21.88 -17.12
C LEU A 86 -0.67 -21.06 -17.41
N THR A 87 -0.61 -20.41 -18.58
CA THR A 87 0.52 -19.55 -18.98
C THR A 87 0.66 -18.35 -18.04
N TRP A 88 -0.45 -17.72 -17.68
CA TRP A 88 -0.46 -16.61 -16.72
C TRP A 88 -0.10 -17.12 -15.32
N ALA A 89 -0.68 -18.26 -14.90
CA ALA A 89 -0.44 -18.82 -13.57
C ALA A 89 1.05 -19.17 -13.36
N LYS A 90 1.70 -19.73 -14.38
CA LYS A 90 3.15 -19.98 -14.40
C LYS A 90 3.97 -18.69 -14.31
N ALA A 91 3.60 -17.68 -15.10
CA ALA A 91 4.30 -16.40 -15.10
C ALA A 91 4.20 -15.70 -13.74
N PHE A 92 3.02 -15.74 -13.11
CA PHE A 92 2.81 -15.22 -11.76
C PHE A 92 3.69 -15.93 -10.72
N LEU A 93 3.65 -17.27 -10.68
CA LEU A 93 4.45 -18.03 -9.71
C LEU A 93 5.96 -17.90 -9.91
N ALA A 94 6.42 -17.62 -11.14
CA ALA A 94 7.84 -17.40 -11.41
C ALA A 94 8.39 -16.11 -10.77
N VAL A 95 7.51 -15.16 -10.45
CA VAL A 95 7.89 -13.84 -9.89
C VAL A 95 7.34 -13.58 -8.50
N TRP A 96 6.32 -14.33 -8.07
CA TRP A 96 5.69 -14.18 -6.76
C TRP A 96 6.56 -14.79 -5.66
N ASP A 97 6.78 -14.02 -4.59
CA ASP A 97 7.48 -14.45 -3.38
C ASP A 97 6.45 -14.99 -2.35
N PRO A 98 6.57 -16.25 -1.88
CA PRO A 98 5.71 -16.78 -0.83
C PRO A 98 5.69 -15.98 0.48
N ALA A 99 6.73 -15.19 0.76
CA ALA A 99 6.75 -14.27 1.90
C ALA A 99 5.81 -13.06 1.71
N ARG A 100 5.41 -12.76 0.47
CA ARG A 100 4.55 -11.65 0.06
C ARG A 100 3.11 -12.09 -0.16
N VAL A 101 2.47 -12.51 0.91
CA VAL A 101 1.07 -12.96 0.89
C VAL A 101 0.10 -11.84 0.49
N GLU A 102 0.48 -10.58 0.70
CA GLU A 102 -0.25 -9.36 0.30
C GLU A 102 -0.54 -9.30 -1.22
N ASP A 103 0.36 -9.84 -2.04
CA ASP A 103 0.19 -9.83 -3.49
C ASP A 103 -1.03 -10.68 -3.91
N LEU A 104 -1.39 -11.71 -3.14
CA LEU A 104 -2.51 -12.62 -3.42
C LEU A 104 -3.89 -12.00 -3.26
N PHE A 105 -3.99 -10.87 -2.56
CA PHE A 105 -5.27 -10.21 -2.31
C PHE A 105 -5.78 -9.41 -3.52
N GLY A 106 -4.99 -9.37 -4.59
CA GLY A 106 -5.40 -8.81 -5.88
C GLY A 106 -5.71 -7.32 -5.88
N GLY A 107 -5.31 -6.60 -4.82
CA GLY A 107 -5.82 -5.28 -4.43
C GLY A 107 -6.99 -5.44 -3.44
N GLY A 108 -6.90 -4.75 -2.29
CA GLY A 108 -7.85 -4.92 -1.16
C GLY A 108 -7.19 -4.84 0.22
N LYS A 109 -5.85 -4.83 0.26
CA LYS A 109 -5.07 -4.33 1.40
C LYS A 109 -4.43 -2.99 1.02
N LEU A 110 -4.32 -2.09 1.99
CA LEU A 110 -3.56 -0.85 1.88
C LEU A 110 -2.41 -0.91 2.89
N VAL A 111 -1.19 -1.17 2.42
CA VAL A 111 0.03 -1.22 3.24
C VAL A 111 0.62 0.18 3.38
N VAL A 112 0.57 0.71 4.60
CA VAL A 112 1.04 2.06 4.93
C VAL A 112 2.32 1.98 5.74
N GLY A 113 3.45 2.37 5.14
CA GLY A 113 4.73 2.49 5.82
C GLY A 113 4.86 3.81 6.58
N SER A 114 5.24 3.78 7.86
CA SER A 114 5.39 4.99 8.67
C SER A 114 6.38 4.79 9.82
N TRP A 115 6.82 5.87 10.46
CA TRP A 115 7.53 5.84 11.75
C TRP A 115 6.68 6.39 12.91
N TRP A 116 5.38 6.62 12.70
CA TRP A 116 4.43 7.07 13.72
C TRP A 116 3.98 5.92 14.61
N THR A 117 4.78 5.62 15.64
CA THR A 117 4.55 4.47 16.53
C THR A 117 4.11 4.82 17.94
N ALA A 118 4.15 6.09 18.36
CA ALA A 118 3.94 6.45 19.75
C ALA A 118 3.21 7.79 19.94
N GLY A 119 2.49 7.91 21.07
CA GLY A 119 1.82 9.14 21.49
C GLY A 119 0.87 9.71 20.43
N GLY A 120 0.84 11.03 20.31
CA GLY A 120 -0.04 11.73 19.38
C GLY A 120 0.22 11.42 17.89
N GLU A 121 1.39 10.89 17.53
CA GLU A 121 1.68 10.47 16.16
C GLU A 121 0.89 9.21 15.78
N ALA A 122 0.83 8.23 16.68
CA ALA A 122 0.04 7.01 16.47
C ALA A 122 -1.47 7.31 16.48
N GLU A 123 -1.92 8.20 17.37
CA GLU A 123 -3.32 8.65 17.42
C GLU A 123 -3.73 9.36 16.13
N GLY A 124 -2.87 10.24 15.59
CA GLY A 124 -3.10 10.92 14.32
C GLY A 124 -3.16 9.95 13.14
N LEU A 125 -2.29 8.93 13.10
CA LEU A 125 -2.31 7.91 12.05
C LEU A 125 -3.60 7.09 12.10
N GLU A 126 -4.02 6.67 13.29
CA GLU A 126 -5.23 5.87 13.45
C GLU A 126 -6.49 6.68 13.08
N ALA A 127 -6.52 7.99 13.34
CA ALA A 127 -7.60 8.86 12.88
C ALA A 127 -7.70 8.90 11.34
N LEU A 128 -6.57 8.94 10.63
CA LEU A 128 -6.56 8.82 9.17
C LEU A 128 -7.09 7.46 8.70
N PHE A 129 -6.70 6.39 9.38
CA PHE A 129 -7.20 5.04 9.08
C PHE A 129 -8.70 4.90 9.34
N ALA A 130 -9.21 5.51 10.40
CA ALA A 130 -10.65 5.53 10.69
C ALA A 130 -11.43 6.21 9.54
N LEU A 131 -11.02 7.42 9.13
CA LEU A 131 -11.62 8.13 8.00
C LEU A 131 -11.56 7.34 6.69
N TYR A 132 -10.43 6.66 6.45
CA TYR A 132 -10.29 5.81 5.26
C TYR A 132 -11.25 4.62 5.30
N ARG A 133 -11.37 3.93 6.45
CA ARG A 133 -12.30 2.80 6.61
C ARG A 133 -13.78 3.22 6.47
N GLU A 134 -14.14 4.44 6.87
CA GLU A 134 -15.49 4.97 6.63
C GLU A 134 -15.81 5.09 5.14
N SER A 135 -14.84 5.51 4.33
CA SER A 135 -15.00 5.68 2.88
C SER A 135 -14.82 4.37 2.10
N PHE A 136 -14.02 3.45 2.64
CA PHE A 136 -13.61 2.20 2.01
C PHE A 136 -13.68 1.02 3.00
N PRO A 137 -14.89 0.60 3.42
CA PRO A 137 -15.06 -0.41 4.48
C PRO A 137 -14.51 -1.79 4.10
N ASP A 138 -14.40 -2.06 2.80
CA ASP A 138 -13.91 -3.34 2.27
C ASP A 138 -12.38 -3.38 2.05
N VAL A 139 -11.66 -2.32 2.45
CA VAL A 139 -10.20 -2.25 2.35
C VAL A 139 -9.56 -2.50 3.72
N VAL A 140 -8.68 -3.50 3.76
CA VAL A 140 -7.93 -3.85 4.98
C VAL A 140 -6.64 -3.03 5.03
N ILE A 141 -6.55 -2.11 6.00
CA ILE A 141 -5.32 -1.32 6.19
C ILE A 141 -4.29 -2.15 6.98
N VAL A 142 -3.08 -2.25 6.44
CA VAL A 142 -1.92 -2.85 7.10
C VAL A 142 -0.98 -1.72 7.53
N ASN A 143 -0.87 -1.53 8.85
CA ASN A 143 0.01 -0.52 9.42
C ASN A 143 1.45 -1.06 9.52
N ALA A 144 2.29 -0.77 8.53
CA ALA A 144 3.68 -1.22 8.44
C ALA A 144 4.64 -0.21 9.11
N THR A 145 4.36 0.14 10.37
CA THR A 145 5.20 1.11 11.10
C THR A 145 6.51 0.53 11.59
N VAL A 146 7.59 1.31 11.49
CA VAL A 146 8.90 1.00 12.08
C VAL A 146 9.26 2.07 13.10
N ALA A 147 9.41 1.67 14.36
CA ALA A 147 9.76 2.58 15.44
C ALA A 147 11.18 3.17 15.24
N GLY A 148 11.30 4.47 15.43
CA GLY A 148 12.55 5.20 15.31
C GLY A 148 12.31 6.65 14.93
N GLY A 149 12.63 7.57 15.84
CA GLY A 149 12.36 9.00 15.66
C GLY A 149 12.89 9.55 14.34
N ALA A 150 12.13 10.48 13.73
CA ALA A 150 12.42 11.11 12.44
C ALA A 150 12.65 10.12 11.27
N GLY A 151 12.17 8.88 11.41
CA GLY A 151 12.26 7.84 10.39
C GLY A 151 13.66 7.28 10.16
N PHE A 152 14.64 7.52 11.04
CA PHE A 152 16.03 7.07 10.82
C PHE A 152 16.11 5.56 10.50
N VAL A 153 15.38 4.75 11.27
CA VAL A 153 15.29 3.29 11.05
C VAL A 153 14.41 2.97 9.84
N PHE A 154 13.26 3.64 9.73
CA PHE A 154 12.30 3.42 8.64
C PHE A 154 12.93 3.63 7.25
N LYS A 155 13.69 4.72 7.05
CA LYS A 155 14.35 5.03 5.78
C LYS A 155 15.35 3.95 5.37
N ALA A 156 16.10 3.40 6.33
CA ALA A 156 17.08 2.35 6.10
C ALA A 156 16.42 1.01 5.68
N VAL A 157 15.19 0.75 6.13
CA VAL A 157 14.41 -0.44 5.76
C VAL A 157 13.66 -0.23 4.43
N LEU A 158 13.14 0.97 4.18
CA LEU A 158 12.32 1.25 3.00
C LEU A 158 13.10 1.20 1.68
N LYS A 159 14.31 1.78 1.63
CA LYS A 159 15.07 1.84 0.38
C LYS A 159 15.44 0.46 -0.20
N PRO A 160 15.94 -0.51 0.60
CA PRO A 160 16.13 -1.89 0.13
C PRO A 160 14.83 -2.53 -0.39
N ARG A 161 13.70 -2.27 0.27
CA ARG A 161 12.39 -2.78 -0.16
C ARG A 161 11.96 -2.22 -1.52
N LEU A 162 12.16 -0.93 -1.77
CA LEU A 162 11.95 -0.31 -3.09
C LEU A 162 12.82 -0.98 -4.17
N ILE A 163 14.12 -1.17 -3.89
CA ILE A 163 15.06 -1.81 -4.82
C ILE A 163 14.69 -3.27 -5.10
N ALA A 164 14.21 -3.99 -4.08
CA ALA A 164 13.78 -5.38 -4.18
C ALA A 164 12.40 -5.55 -4.87
N GLY A 165 11.73 -4.46 -5.24
CA GLY A 165 10.40 -4.50 -5.84
C GLY A 165 9.30 -4.88 -4.84
N ASP A 166 9.56 -4.71 -3.54
CA ASP A 166 8.63 -4.96 -2.42
C ASP A 166 8.26 -3.66 -1.67
N PRO A 167 7.76 -2.61 -2.35
CA PRO A 167 7.38 -1.39 -1.66
C PRO A 167 6.06 -1.54 -0.88
N PRO A 168 5.83 -0.76 0.18
CA PRO A 168 4.48 -0.55 0.68
C PRO A 168 3.65 0.24 -0.36
N ASP A 169 2.31 0.13 -0.31
CA ASP A 169 1.39 0.88 -1.18
C ASP A 169 1.48 2.40 -1.00
N THR A 170 1.94 2.81 0.19
CA THR A 170 2.34 4.17 0.46
C THR A 170 3.29 4.21 1.65
N PHE A 171 4.13 5.24 1.72
CA PHE A 171 4.96 5.47 2.88
C PHE A 171 5.02 6.95 3.25
N GLN A 172 5.31 7.17 4.52
CA GLN A 172 5.64 8.46 5.09
C GLN A 172 7.02 8.91 4.61
N LEU A 173 7.13 10.14 4.14
CA LEU A 173 8.40 10.84 3.95
C LEU A 173 8.31 12.28 4.44
N HIS A 174 9.45 12.92 4.67
CA HIS A 174 9.48 14.37 4.87
C HIS A 174 9.44 15.12 3.53
N ALA A 175 8.70 16.23 3.43
CA ALA A 175 8.85 17.11 2.26
C ALA A 175 10.21 17.80 2.24
N GLY A 176 10.59 18.24 1.05
CA GLY A 176 11.93 18.65 0.70
C GLY A 176 12.72 17.50 0.07
N LEU A 177 14.04 17.53 0.25
CA LEU A 177 14.97 16.66 -0.48
C LEU A 177 14.99 15.19 -0.03
N GLU A 178 14.18 14.77 0.95
CA GLU A 178 14.14 13.37 1.35
C GLU A 178 13.75 12.45 0.19
N VAL A 179 12.87 12.93 -0.70
CA VAL A 179 12.39 12.16 -1.84
C VAL A 179 13.51 11.76 -2.81
N GLU A 180 14.53 12.60 -2.97
CA GLU A 180 15.74 12.30 -3.79
C GLU A 180 16.40 10.99 -3.34
N GLY A 181 16.41 10.74 -2.02
CA GLY A 181 17.01 9.54 -1.44
C GLY A 181 16.37 8.23 -1.90
N TYR A 182 15.16 8.28 -2.46
CA TYR A 182 14.40 7.13 -2.94
C TYR A 182 14.43 6.95 -4.45
N SER A 183 15.27 7.67 -5.20
CA SER A 183 15.33 7.58 -6.66
C SER A 183 13.93 7.65 -7.30
N PRO A 184 13.20 8.78 -7.11
CA PRO A 184 11.77 8.87 -7.36
C PRO A 184 11.38 8.51 -8.80
N GLU A 185 12.18 8.93 -9.78
CA GLU A 185 11.98 8.60 -11.20
C GLU A 185 12.04 7.09 -11.52
N VAL A 186 12.63 6.29 -10.63
CA VAL A 186 12.79 4.84 -10.81
C VAL A 186 11.73 4.06 -10.04
N TYR A 187 11.47 4.45 -8.78
CA TYR A 187 10.67 3.64 -7.86
C TYR A 187 9.32 4.26 -7.51
N LEU A 188 9.10 5.53 -7.83
CA LEU A 188 7.92 6.29 -7.45
C LEU A 188 7.11 6.75 -8.66
N ARG A 189 5.86 7.16 -8.43
CA ARG A 189 4.98 7.75 -9.44
C ARG A 189 4.75 9.22 -9.11
N PRO A 190 4.91 10.15 -10.07
CA PRO A 190 4.54 11.54 -9.86
C PRO A 190 3.03 11.67 -9.66
N LEU A 191 2.63 12.65 -8.84
CA LEU A 191 1.25 12.88 -8.42
C LEU A 191 0.62 14.10 -9.08
N ASP A 192 1.24 14.67 -10.11
CA ASP A 192 0.79 15.94 -10.73
C ASP A 192 -0.66 15.87 -11.21
N ASP A 193 -1.05 14.73 -11.79
CA ASP A 193 -2.43 14.48 -12.23
C ASP A 193 -3.40 14.59 -11.05
N LEU A 194 -3.05 14.05 -9.88
CA LEU A 194 -3.89 14.14 -8.67
C LEU A 194 -3.96 15.57 -8.15
N TYR A 195 -2.82 16.29 -8.16
CA TYR A 195 -2.82 17.72 -7.80
C TYR A 195 -3.74 18.53 -8.71
N ALA A 196 -3.75 18.24 -10.02
CA ALA A 196 -4.65 18.89 -10.97
C ALA A 196 -6.13 18.50 -10.75
N ILE A 197 -6.42 17.22 -10.52
CA ILE A 197 -7.79 16.70 -10.29
C ILE A 197 -8.40 17.29 -9.02
N PHE A 198 -7.66 17.30 -7.92
CA PHE A 198 -8.16 17.73 -6.62
C PHE A 198 -7.90 19.21 -6.31
N GLY A 199 -7.18 19.92 -7.20
CA GLY A 199 -6.84 21.33 -7.03
C GLY A 199 -5.92 21.59 -5.83
N TRP A 200 -5.06 20.63 -5.49
CA TRP A 200 -4.21 20.72 -4.30
C TRP A 200 -3.15 21.82 -4.40
N ASP A 201 -2.78 22.20 -5.61
CA ASP A 201 -1.90 23.33 -5.92
C ASP A 201 -2.45 24.69 -5.45
N LYS A 202 -3.76 24.76 -5.13
CA LYS A 202 -4.45 25.98 -4.71
C LYS A 202 -4.75 26.04 -3.21
N VAL A 203 -4.72 24.91 -2.51
CA VAL A 203 -5.14 24.82 -1.09
C VAL A 203 -3.97 24.79 -0.12
N PHE A 204 -2.78 24.38 -0.58
CA PHE A 204 -1.58 24.38 0.24
C PHE A 204 -0.80 25.69 0.13
N PRO A 205 -0.09 26.12 1.20
CA PRO A 205 0.79 27.28 1.15
C PRO A 205 1.84 27.16 0.03
N PRO A 206 2.17 28.25 -0.69
CA PRO A 206 3.16 28.21 -1.77
C PRO A 206 4.52 27.65 -1.34
N ASP A 207 5.06 28.11 -0.21
CA ASP A 207 6.34 27.63 0.33
C ASP A 207 6.36 26.11 0.60
N LEU A 208 5.20 25.52 0.92
CA LEU A 208 5.05 24.08 1.09
C LEU A 208 5.04 23.38 -0.26
N LEU A 209 4.28 23.89 -1.23
CA LEU A 209 4.24 23.33 -2.58
C LEU A 209 5.64 23.31 -3.23
N ASP A 210 6.46 24.34 -2.99
CA ASP A 210 7.85 24.36 -3.45
C ASP A 210 8.69 23.24 -2.84
N LEU A 211 8.45 22.88 -1.58
CA LEU A 211 9.12 21.76 -0.92
C LEU A 211 8.57 20.40 -1.31
N MET A 212 7.33 20.33 -1.79
CA MET A 212 6.73 19.10 -2.33
C MET A 212 7.23 18.77 -3.73
N ARG A 213 7.89 19.72 -4.41
CA ARG A 213 8.41 19.55 -5.76
C ARG A 213 9.86 19.09 -5.74
N TYR A 214 10.13 18.05 -6.53
CA TYR A 214 11.48 17.61 -6.86
C TYR A 214 11.51 17.29 -8.36
N GLU A 215 12.53 17.78 -9.06
CA GLU A 215 12.65 17.66 -10.53
C GLU A 215 11.38 18.08 -11.32
N GLY A 216 10.63 19.05 -10.78
CA GLY A 216 9.43 19.60 -11.43
C GLY A 216 8.12 18.87 -11.14
N HIS A 217 8.17 17.76 -10.40
CA HIS A 217 7.02 16.89 -10.11
C HIS A 217 6.67 16.87 -8.62
N TYR A 218 5.40 16.66 -8.31
CA TYR A 218 4.94 16.36 -6.95
C TYR A 218 5.08 14.86 -6.65
N TRP A 219 5.72 14.52 -5.54
CA TRP A 219 5.99 13.11 -5.17
C TRP A 219 5.30 12.66 -3.88
N GLY A 220 4.43 13.50 -3.33
CA GLY A 220 3.63 13.17 -2.17
C GLY A 220 2.58 14.23 -1.86
N VAL A 221 1.76 14.00 -0.83
CA VAL A 221 0.67 14.89 -0.42
C VAL A 221 0.85 15.31 1.04
N PRO A 222 0.91 16.63 1.35
CA PRO A 222 1.06 17.11 2.72
C PRO A 222 -0.07 16.66 3.65
N VAL A 223 0.28 16.01 4.76
CA VAL A 223 -0.68 15.61 5.81
C VAL A 223 -0.69 16.60 6.97
N ASN A 224 0.46 17.18 7.32
CA ASN A 224 0.56 18.13 8.43
C ASN A 224 1.77 19.08 8.32
N ILE A 225 1.90 19.95 9.32
CA ILE A 225 3.00 20.90 9.51
C ILE A 225 3.47 20.82 10.96
N HIS A 226 4.65 20.27 11.22
CA HIS A 226 5.25 20.26 12.55
C HIS A 226 6.16 21.47 12.78
N ARG A 227 6.24 21.92 14.03
CA ARG A 227 7.14 23.00 14.46
C ARG A 227 8.29 22.44 15.30
N SER A 228 9.50 22.51 14.75
CA SER A 228 10.70 21.99 15.44
C SER A 228 11.25 22.92 16.52
N ASN A 229 11.12 24.24 16.35
CA ASN A 229 11.71 25.22 17.25
C ASN A 229 10.79 25.59 18.43
N VAL A 230 10.38 24.59 19.20
CA VAL A 230 9.53 24.74 20.39
C VAL A 230 10.29 24.34 21.64
N LEU A 231 10.22 25.16 22.69
CA LEU A 231 10.70 24.82 24.03
C LEU A 231 9.49 24.47 24.91
N TRP A 232 9.48 23.24 25.41
CA TRP A 232 8.51 22.77 26.40
C TRP A 232 9.13 22.86 27.79
N TYR A 233 8.44 23.47 28.77
CA TYR A 233 8.91 23.58 30.15
C TYR A 233 7.77 23.37 31.16
N ASN A 234 8.09 22.88 32.35
CA ASN A 234 7.14 22.76 33.45
C ASN A 234 7.09 24.07 34.23
N LYS A 235 5.91 24.69 34.29
CA LYS A 235 5.73 25.97 34.99
C LYS A 235 5.99 25.88 36.50
N GLU A 236 5.66 24.76 37.14
CA GLU A 236 5.82 24.57 38.60
C GLU A 236 7.29 24.50 39.02
N ILE A 237 8.17 23.96 38.15
CA ILE A 237 9.62 23.89 38.40
C ILE A 237 10.27 25.28 38.25
N PHE A 238 9.65 26.16 37.46
CA PHE A 238 10.17 27.50 37.11
C PHE A 238 9.44 28.65 37.84
N ALA A 239 8.59 28.33 38.83
CA ALA A 239 7.82 29.30 39.61
C ALA A 239 8.57 29.79 40.85
#